data_AF-A0A439CNA2-F1
#
_entry.id   AF-A0A439CNA2-F1
#
_cell.length_a   1.000
_cell.length_b   1.000
_cell.length_c   1.000
_cell.angle_alpha   90.00
_cell.angle_beta   90.00
_cell.angle_gamma   90.00
#
_symmetry.space_group_name_H-M   'P 1'
#
loop_
_entity.id
_entity.type
_entity.pdbx_description
1 polymer ?
#
loop_
_entity_poly.entity_id
_entity_poly.type
_entity_poly.pdbx_seq_one_letter_code
_entity_poly.pdbx_strand_id
1 'polypeptide(L)'
;MAPSPPRQEDAQSVPLCEGDTKVIYNILPEPLCTDIFARIRAEVAWQRMSHQGGEVPRLVAVQGLVEADGSKPVYRHPADESPPLHPFTPAVDAVRAVVERALGHPLNHVLIQLYRAGTDYISEHSDKTLDIARGSFIANVSLGAERTMTLRTKRKPKDAGAADDGLKREVQRARLPHNS
;
A
#
# COMPACT_ATOMS: atom_id res chain seq x y z
N MET A 1 13.35 -11.03 27.35
CA MET A 1 13.51 -11.82 26.11
C MET A 1 12.73 -11.11 25.01
N ALA A 2 13.40 -10.58 23.99
CA ALA A 2 12.69 -10.13 22.80
C ALA A 2 12.05 -11.37 22.14
N PRO A 3 10.81 -11.28 21.62
CA PRO A 3 10.25 -12.38 20.86
C PRO A 3 11.15 -12.66 19.65
N SER A 4 11.51 -13.92 19.46
CA SER A 4 12.22 -14.38 18.27
C SER A 4 11.46 -13.94 17.01
N PRO A 5 12.14 -13.56 15.93
CA PRO A 5 11.46 -13.28 14.67
C PRO A 5 10.64 -14.52 14.26
N PRO A 6 9.43 -14.34 13.70
CA PRO A 6 8.65 -15.47 13.20
C PRO A 6 9.49 -16.24 12.16
N ARG A 7 9.49 -17.57 12.27
CA ARG A 7 10.08 -18.44 11.25
C ARG A 7 9.33 -18.21 9.94
N GLN A 8 10.07 -18.05 8.87
CA GLN A 8 9.59 -17.81 7.51
C GLN A 8 9.00 -19.11 6.89
N GLU A 9 8.16 -19.82 7.65
CA GLU A 9 7.59 -21.12 7.28
C GLU A 9 6.11 -20.99 6.82
N ASP A 10 5.39 -19.95 7.25
CA ASP A 10 4.00 -19.72 6.88
C ASP A 10 3.88 -18.80 5.65
N ALA A 11 3.01 -19.16 4.71
CA ALA A 11 2.73 -18.36 3.51
C ALA A 11 2.02 -17.02 3.82
N GLN A 12 1.43 -16.89 5.01
CA GLN A 12 0.67 -15.70 5.44
C GLN A 12 0.93 -15.40 6.92
N SER A 13 0.82 -14.13 7.32
CA SER A 13 0.81 -13.77 8.73
C SER A 13 -0.48 -14.25 9.42
N VAL A 14 -0.46 -14.28 10.76
CA VAL A 14 -1.71 -14.25 11.54
C VAL A 14 -2.55 -13.03 11.14
N PRO A 15 -3.89 -13.09 11.26
CA PRO A 15 -4.75 -11.94 11.04
C PRO A 15 -4.36 -10.76 11.95
N LEU A 16 -4.41 -9.56 11.38
CA LEU A 16 -4.14 -8.28 12.00
C LEU A 16 -5.42 -7.44 12.04
N CYS A 17 -5.37 -6.35 12.80
CA CYS A 17 -6.45 -5.41 13.06
C CYS A 17 -7.70 -6.14 13.58
N GLU A 18 -8.85 -5.90 12.96
CA GLU A 18 -10.13 -6.54 13.26
C GLU A 18 -10.24 -7.95 12.64
N GLY A 19 -9.10 -8.56 12.27
CA GLY A 19 -9.02 -9.86 11.62
C GLY A 19 -9.17 -9.81 10.09
N ASP A 20 -9.26 -8.62 9.51
CA ASP A 20 -9.49 -8.37 8.08
C ASP A 20 -8.19 -8.09 7.29
N THR A 21 -7.06 -7.98 7.99
CA THR A 21 -5.76 -7.64 7.42
C THR A 21 -4.80 -8.80 7.58
N LYS A 22 -4.00 -9.11 6.54
CA LYS A 22 -2.94 -10.11 6.61
C LYS A 22 -1.81 -9.76 5.65
N VAL A 23 -0.61 -10.24 5.96
CA VAL A 23 0.54 -10.20 5.04
C VAL A 23 0.62 -11.53 4.31
N ILE A 24 0.82 -11.52 3.00
CA ILE A 24 1.05 -12.73 2.20
C ILE A 24 2.52 -12.71 1.78
N TYR A 25 3.29 -13.70 2.18
CA TYR A 25 4.73 -13.73 1.88
C TYR A 25 5.00 -14.48 0.58
N ASN A 26 6.00 -14.00 -0.15
CA ASN A 26 6.47 -14.58 -1.41
C ASN A 26 5.36 -14.67 -2.48
N ILE A 27 4.56 -13.61 -2.63
CA ILE A 27 3.39 -13.61 -3.52
C ILE A 27 3.75 -13.73 -5.01
N LEU A 28 4.85 -13.12 -5.43
CA LEU A 28 5.34 -13.19 -6.80
C LEU A 28 6.16 -14.47 -7.02
N PRO A 29 5.96 -15.18 -8.14
CA PRO A 29 6.79 -16.33 -8.49
C PRO A 29 8.24 -15.89 -8.76
N GLU A 30 9.20 -16.76 -8.47
CA GLU A 30 10.64 -16.48 -8.55
C GLU A 30 11.10 -15.81 -9.87
N PRO A 31 10.66 -16.27 -11.07
CA PRO A 31 11.10 -15.65 -12.31
C PRO A 31 10.67 -14.18 -12.44
N LEU A 32 9.50 -13.83 -11.89
CA LEU A 32 9.04 -12.44 -11.85
C LEU A 32 9.75 -11.68 -10.74
N CYS A 33 9.88 -12.28 -9.56
CA CYS A 33 10.44 -11.61 -8.38
C CYS A 33 11.89 -11.17 -8.55
N THR A 34 12.68 -11.89 -9.36
CA THR A 34 14.13 -11.71 -9.48
C THR A 34 14.55 -10.28 -9.85
N ASP A 35 13.85 -9.63 -10.78
CA ASP A 35 14.22 -8.30 -11.28
C ASP A 35 13.11 -7.24 -11.14
N ILE A 36 11.95 -7.61 -10.58
CA ILE A 36 10.75 -6.76 -10.61
C ILE A 36 10.96 -5.39 -9.96
N PHE A 37 11.73 -5.33 -8.87
CA PHE A 37 12.02 -4.06 -8.20
C PHE A 37 12.81 -3.13 -9.11
N ALA A 38 13.85 -3.64 -9.77
CA ALA A 38 14.68 -2.86 -10.69
C ALA A 38 13.87 -2.40 -11.90
N ARG A 39 13.02 -3.27 -12.45
CA ARG A 39 12.14 -2.96 -13.57
C ARG A 39 11.11 -1.90 -13.23
N ILE A 40 10.37 -2.04 -12.13
CA ILE A 40 9.41 -1.01 -11.69
C ILE A 40 10.13 0.32 -11.45
N ARG A 41 11.31 0.29 -10.81
CA ARG A 41 12.12 1.49 -10.60
C ARG A 41 12.52 2.19 -11.90
N ALA A 42 12.78 1.44 -12.97
CA ALA A 42 13.18 1.99 -14.26
C ALA A 42 11.99 2.41 -15.14
N GLU A 43 10.91 1.63 -15.14
CA GLU A 43 9.75 1.82 -16.03
C GLU A 43 8.78 2.91 -15.53
N VAL A 44 8.69 3.12 -14.21
CA VAL A 44 7.73 4.07 -13.61
C VAL A 44 8.24 5.51 -13.72
N ALA A 45 7.36 6.40 -14.18
CA ALA A 45 7.60 7.84 -14.23
C ALA A 45 7.43 8.48 -12.83
N TRP A 46 8.48 8.41 -12.02
CA TRP A 46 8.48 8.93 -10.65
C TRP A 46 8.32 10.45 -10.58
N GLN A 47 7.52 10.91 -9.62
CA GLN A 47 7.27 12.32 -9.37
C GLN A 47 7.40 12.65 -7.88
N ARG A 48 7.68 13.92 -7.60
CA ARG A 48 7.54 14.50 -6.26
C ARG A 48 6.10 15.00 -6.12
N MET A 49 5.56 14.92 -4.92
CA MET A 49 4.20 15.37 -4.62
C MET A 49 4.22 16.22 -3.35
N SER A 50 3.34 17.21 -3.28
CA SER A 50 3.18 18.06 -2.10
C SER A 50 1.74 17.99 -1.59
N HIS A 51 1.56 18.14 -0.28
CA HIS A 51 0.26 18.41 0.33
C HIS A 51 0.38 19.68 1.19
N GLN A 52 -0.69 20.05 1.91
CA GLN A 52 -0.73 21.25 2.77
C GLN A 52 0.41 21.37 3.80
N GLY A 53 1.12 20.26 4.10
CA GLY A 53 2.24 20.21 5.03
C GLY A 53 3.61 20.25 4.36
N GLY A 54 3.68 20.48 3.05
CA GLY A 54 4.90 20.45 2.26
C GLY A 54 5.03 19.22 1.37
N GLU A 55 6.23 19.04 0.83
CA GLU A 55 6.55 17.90 -0.02
C GLU A 55 6.54 16.59 0.79
N VAL A 56 5.97 15.52 0.21
CA VAL A 56 6.06 14.20 0.84
C VAL A 56 7.48 13.64 0.72
N PRO A 57 8.01 13.00 1.78
CA PRO A 57 9.37 12.44 1.76
C PRO A 57 9.37 11.05 1.09
N ARG A 58 8.93 10.98 -0.16
CA ARG A 58 8.94 9.78 -1.04
C ARG A 58 8.60 10.19 -2.47
N LEU A 59 9.01 9.38 -3.44
CA LEU A 59 8.53 9.56 -4.82
C LEU A 59 7.24 8.78 -5.03
N VAL A 60 6.37 9.30 -5.90
CA VAL A 60 5.08 8.68 -6.21
C VAL A 60 4.86 8.57 -7.72
N ALA A 61 3.99 7.66 -8.11
CA ALA A 61 3.40 7.61 -9.43
C ALA A 61 2.00 6.98 -9.33
N VAL A 62 1.12 7.30 -10.27
CA VAL A 62 -0.19 6.68 -10.39
C VAL A 62 -0.28 5.97 -11.72
N GLN A 63 -0.65 4.69 -11.68
CA GLN A 63 -0.95 3.93 -12.88
C GLN A 63 -2.34 3.30 -12.81
N GLY A 64 -2.96 3.10 -13.96
CA GLY A 64 -4.27 2.46 -14.03
C GLY A 64 -4.61 1.93 -15.41
N LEU A 65 -5.71 1.20 -15.48
CA LEU A 65 -6.29 0.72 -16.72
C LEU A 65 -6.91 1.91 -17.47
N VAL A 66 -6.43 2.14 -18.69
CA VAL A 66 -7.02 3.11 -19.62
C VAL A 66 -7.75 2.31 -20.69
N GLU A 67 -9.07 2.43 -20.70
CA GLU A 67 -9.94 1.72 -21.63
C GLU A 67 -9.82 2.29 -23.05
N ALA A 68 -10.29 1.53 -24.04
CA ALA A 68 -10.21 1.94 -25.45
C ALA A 68 -10.97 3.25 -25.77
N ASP A 69 -11.98 3.58 -24.97
CA ASP A 69 -12.75 4.83 -25.05
C ASP A 69 -12.08 6.00 -24.31
N GLY A 70 -10.91 5.78 -23.70
CA GLY A 70 -10.17 6.76 -22.92
C GLY A 70 -10.61 6.87 -21.45
N SER A 71 -11.58 6.06 -21.02
CA SER A 71 -12.00 5.99 -19.62
C SER A 71 -10.85 5.52 -18.72
N LYS A 72 -10.72 6.15 -17.55
CA LYS A 72 -9.69 5.83 -16.56
C LYS A 72 -10.28 5.85 -15.15
N PRO A 73 -9.78 5.03 -14.23
CA PRO A 73 -10.23 5.07 -12.85
C PRO A 73 -9.82 6.39 -12.20
N VAL A 74 -10.64 6.85 -11.27
CA VAL A 74 -10.36 8.03 -10.47
C VAL A 74 -10.27 7.60 -9.02
N TYR A 75 -9.18 7.97 -8.37
CA TYR A 75 -9.01 7.86 -6.93
C TYR A 75 -8.71 9.25 -6.38
N ARG A 76 -9.63 9.84 -5.62
CA ARG A 76 -9.46 11.20 -5.09
C ARG A 76 -8.49 11.19 -3.91
N HIS A 77 -7.27 11.66 -4.16
CA HIS A 77 -6.29 11.89 -3.10
C HIS A 77 -6.71 13.09 -2.23
N PRO A 78 -6.35 13.09 -0.93
CA PRO A 78 -6.60 14.22 -0.02
C PRO A 78 -5.64 15.41 -0.24
N ALA A 79 -4.71 15.31 -1.18
CA ALA A 79 -3.86 16.43 -1.60
C ALA A 79 -4.61 17.25 -2.67
N ASP A 80 -4.33 18.55 -2.73
CA ASP A 80 -4.97 19.48 -3.68
C ASP A 80 -4.74 19.06 -5.15
N GLU A 81 -3.67 18.31 -5.41
CA GLU A 81 -3.35 17.74 -6.71
C GLU A 81 -3.03 16.24 -6.60
N SER A 82 -3.63 15.45 -7.51
CA SER A 82 -3.29 14.03 -7.70
C SER A 82 -2.27 13.91 -8.81
N PRO A 83 -1.24 13.03 -8.70
CA PRO A 83 -0.36 12.75 -9.82
C PRO A 83 -1.16 12.29 -11.05
N PRO A 84 -0.71 12.61 -12.27
CA PRO A 84 -1.35 12.13 -13.49
C PRO A 84 -1.37 10.60 -13.50
N LEU A 85 -2.53 10.05 -13.89
CA LEU A 85 -2.67 8.63 -14.12
C LEU A 85 -2.04 8.26 -15.46
N HIS A 86 -1.08 7.34 -15.42
CA HIS A 86 -0.48 6.73 -16.60
C HIS A 86 -1.03 5.31 -16.81
N PRO A 87 -0.93 4.74 -18.03
CA PRO A 87 -1.18 3.31 -18.22
C PRO A 87 -0.24 2.45 -17.37
N PHE A 88 -0.66 1.23 -17.04
CA PHE A 88 0.24 0.26 -16.40
C PHE A 88 1.47 -0.01 -17.27
N THR A 89 2.64 0.09 -16.66
CA THR A 89 3.89 -0.40 -17.26
C THR A 89 3.94 -1.93 -17.25
N PRO A 90 4.67 -2.59 -18.17
CA PRO A 90 4.74 -4.05 -18.23
C PRO A 90 5.11 -4.72 -16.89
N ALA A 91 6.03 -4.13 -16.11
CA ALA A 91 6.40 -4.66 -14.80
C ALA A 91 5.27 -4.53 -13.78
N VAL A 92 4.61 -3.38 -13.72
CA VAL A 92 3.48 -3.14 -12.80
C VAL A 92 2.29 -4.02 -13.17
N ASP A 93 2.02 -4.20 -14.46
CA ASP A 93 0.93 -5.05 -14.95
C ASP A 93 1.15 -6.53 -14.62
N ALA A 94 2.41 -7.00 -14.71
CA ALA A 94 2.76 -8.36 -14.31
C ALA A 94 2.51 -8.61 -12.81
N VAL A 95 2.82 -7.65 -11.94
CA VAL A 95 2.49 -7.71 -10.50
C VAL A 95 0.98 -7.68 -10.30
N ARG A 96 0.27 -6.75 -10.95
CA ARG A 96 -1.19 -6.62 -10.90
C ARG A 96 -1.88 -7.95 -11.19
N ALA A 97 -1.49 -8.62 -12.28
CA ALA A 97 -2.08 -9.90 -12.68
C ALA A 97 -1.87 -11.02 -11.64
N VAL A 98 -0.73 -11.04 -10.94
CA VAL A 98 -0.50 -12.00 -9.83
C VAL A 98 -1.41 -11.68 -8.65
N VAL A 99 -1.49 -10.41 -8.27
CA VAL A 99 -2.28 -9.96 -7.11
C VAL A 99 -3.78 -10.17 -7.36
N GLU A 100 -4.29 -9.88 -8.55
CA GLU A 100 -5.70 -10.12 -8.91
C GLU A 100 -6.10 -11.58 -8.70
N ARG A 101 -5.24 -12.53 -9.09
CA ARG A 101 -5.48 -13.96 -8.86
C ARG A 101 -5.54 -14.30 -7.37
N ALA A 102 -4.70 -13.66 -6.55
CA ALA A 102 -4.69 -13.87 -5.10
C ALA A 102 -5.92 -13.24 -4.41
N LEU A 103 -6.41 -12.10 -4.91
CA LEU A 103 -7.58 -11.40 -4.36
C LEU A 103 -8.91 -11.96 -4.85
N GLY A 104 -8.94 -12.61 -6.02
CA GLY A 104 -10.16 -13.11 -6.65
C GLY A 104 -11.04 -12.00 -7.26
N HIS A 105 -10.49 -10.79 -7.43
CA HIS A 105 -11.17 -9.67 -8.09
C HIS A 105 -10.17 -8.81 -8.88
N PRO A 106 -10.64 -8.05 -9.90
CA PRO A 106 -9.77 -7.20 -10.69
C PRO A 106 -9.27 -5.99 -9.88
N LEU A 107 -8.16 -5.44 -10.36
CA LEU A 107 -7.52 -4.22 -9.92
C LEU A 107 -7.33 -3.33 -11.15
N ASN A 108 -7.74 -2.07 -11.06
CA ASN A 108 -7.66 -1.13 -12.18
C ASN A 108 -6.79 0.09 -11.88
N HIS A 109 -6.32 0.27 -10.64
CA HIS A 109 -5.59 1.46 -10.20
C HIS A 109 -4.50 1.09 -9.19
N VAL A 110 -3.36 1.77 -9.25
CA VAL A 110 -2.27 1.65 -8.27
C VAL A 110 -1.64 3.01 -7.98
N LEU A 111 -1.46 3.31 -6.69
CA LEU A 111 -0.53 4.33 -6.22
C LEU A 111 0.80 3.64 -5.91
N ILE A 112 1.86 4.02 -6.62
CA ILE A 112 3.20 3.45 -6.45
C ILE A 112 4.03 4.43 -5.62
N GLN A 113 4.73 3.92 -4.61
CA GLN A 113 5.49 4.74 -3.67
C GLN A 113 6.91 4.21 -3.56
N LEU A 114 7.90 5.04 -3.91
CA LEU A 114 9.32 4.71 -3.78
C LEU A 114 9.91 5.44 -2.58
N TYR A 115 10.23 4.66 -1.55
CA TYR A 115 11.00 5.08 -0.39
C TYR A 115 12.49 4.85 -0.70
N ARG A 116 13.22 5.93 -0.95
CA ARG A 116 14.61 5.90 -1.44
C ARG A 116 15.60 5.45 -0.36
N ALA A 117 15.27 5.74 0.90
CA ALA A 117 16.06 5.42 2.08
C ALA A 117 15.16 5.23 3.31
N GLY A 118 15.75 4.83 4.44
CA GLY A 118 15.04 4.69 5.72
C GLY A 118 14.46 6.00 6.27
N THR A 119 14.90 7.14 5.75
CA THR A 119 14.40 8.48 6.09
C THR A 119 13.11 8.86 5.34
N ASP A 120 12.77 8.16 4.25
CA ASP A 120 11.51 8.37 3.53
C ASP A 120 10.37 7.67 4.28
N TYR A 121 9.22 8.33 4.44
CA TYR A 121 8.09 7.80 5.19
C TYR A 121 6.72 8.30 4.69
N ILE A 122 5.68 7.71 5.25
CA ILE A 122 4.31 8.19 5.15
C ILE A 122 3.73 8.31 6.56
N SER A 123 3.10 9.45 6.84
CA SER A 123 2.46 9.72 8.13
C SER A 123 1.22 8.84 8.33
N GLU A 124 0.77 8.70 9.58
CA GLU A 124 -0.47 8.01 9.90
C GLU A 124 -1.66 8.59 9.11
N HIS A 125 -2.40 7.73 8.42
CA HIS A 125 -3.62 8.10 7.68
C HIS A 125 -4.53 6.86 7.53
N SER A 126 -5.73 7.08 6.98
CA SER A 126 -6.58 6.02 6.47
C SER A 126 -6.81 6.25 4.99
N ASP A 127 -6.77 5.17 4.21
CA ASP A 127 -7.15 5.22 2.80
C ASP A 127 -8.59 5.71 2.64
N LYS A 128 -8.83 6.46 1.56
CA LYS A 128 -10.16 6.96 1.23
C LYS A 128 -10.88 5.86 0.47
N THR A 129 -12.04 5.43 0.97
CA THR A 129 -12.78 4.33 0.35
C THR A 129 -13.94 4.79 -0.53
N LEU A 130 -14.12 6.11 -0.71
CA LEU A 130 -15.27 6.67 -1.43
C LEU A 130 -15.31 6.25 -2.91
N ASP A 131 -14.14 6.15 -3.54
CA ASP A 131 -13.98 5.75 -4.94
C ASP A 131 -13.64 4.25 -5.10
N ILE A 132 -13.65 3.49 -4.00
CA ILE A 132 -13.30 2.07 -3.98
C ILE A 132 -14.58 1.23 -3.96
N ALA A 133 -14.64 0.22 -4.83
CA ALA A 133 -15.77 -0.70 -4.90
C ALA A 133 -15.98 -1.39 -3.53
N ARG A 134 -17.21 -1.37 -3.02
CA ARG A 134 -17.53 -2.02 -1.74
C ARG A 134 -17.26 -3.52 -1.82
N GLY A 135 -16.67 -4.07 -0.76
CA GLY A 135 -16.31 -5.49 -0.68
C GLY A 135 -15.02 -5.87 -1.42
N SER A 136 -14.33 -4.92 -2.05
CA SER A 136 -12.98 -5.15 -2.60
C SER A 136 -11.90 -4.94 -1.54
N PHE A 137 -10.72 -5.51 -1.79
CA PHE A 137 -9.54 -5.33 -0.96
C PHE A 137 -8.65 -4.19 -1.48
N ILE A 138 -7.97 -3.52 -0.55
CA ILE A 138 -6.78 -2.72 -0.85
C ILE A 138 -5.57 -3.63 -0.63
N ALA A 139 -4.76 -3.82 -1.66
CA ALA A 139 -3.53 -4.61 -1.58
C ALA A 139 -2.30 -3.72 -1.65
N ASN A 140 -1.32 -4.00 -0.78
CA ASN A 140 0.00 -3.39 -0.81
C ASN A 140 1.00 -4.49 -1.18
N VAL A 141 1.82 -4.26 -2.22
CA VAL A 141 2.93 -5.15 -2.58
C VAL A 141 4.25 -4.43 -2.28
N SER A 142 5.10 -5.07 -1.47
CA SER A 142 6.36 -4.50 -1.02
C SER A 142 7.54 -5.13 -1.75
N LEU A 143 8.37 -4.30 -2.38
CA LEU A 143 9.52 -4.72 -3.18
C LEU A 143 10.77 -3.95 -2.77
N GLY A 144 11.91 -4.64 -2.66
CA GLY A 144 13.16 -4.05 -2.17
C GLY A 144 13.36 -4.24 -0.67
N ALA A 145 13.91 -3.22 -0.01
CA ALA A 145 14.27 -3.29 1.41
C ALA A 145 13.02 -3.44 2.31
N GLU A 146 13.12 -4.30 3.33
CA GLU A 146 12.04 -4.52 4.29
C GLU A 146 11.69 -3.23 5.04
N ARG A 147 10.39 -2.97 5.23
CA ARG A 147 9.88 -1.86 6.04
C ARG A 147 8.82 -2.34 7.03
N THR A 148 8.52 -1.50 8.02
CA THR A 148 7.48 -1.79 9.02
C THR A 148 6.26 -0.94 8.76
N MET A 149 5.12 -1.58 8.50
CA MET A 149 3.81 -0.92 8.52
C MET A 149 3.28 -0.89 9.95
N THR A 150 2.89 0.29 10.43
CA THR A 150 2.28 0.47 11.75
C THR A 150 0.80 0.73 11.59
N LEU A 151 -0.03 -0.16 12.13
CA LEU A 151 -1.48 -0.09 12.13
C LEU A 151 -1.96 0.33 13.52
N ARG A 152 -2.92 1.24 13.60
CA ARG A 152 -3.39 1.80 14.85
C ARG A 152 -4.89 2.02 14.82
N THR A 153 -5.60 1.56 15.84
CA THR A 153 -7.07 1.73 15.93
C THR A 153 -7.46 3.21 15.85
N LYS A 154 -8.60 3.55 15.25
CA LYS A 154 -9.02 4.96 15.16
C LYS A 154 -9.29 5.54 16.55
N ARG A 155 -9.07 6.85 16.72
CA ARG A 155 -9.54 7.55 17.91
C ARG A 155 -11.07 7.52 17.90
N LYS A 156 -11.69 7.17 19.03
CA LYS A 156 -13.13 7.35 19.19
C LYS A 156 -13.45 8.84 19.01
N PRO A 157 -14.57 9.19 18.35
CA PRO A 157 -15.06 10.57 18.37
C PRO A 157 -15.16 11.02 19.84
N LYS A 158 -14.68 12.22 20.14
CA LYS A 158 -15.01 12.84 21.41
C LYS A 158 -16.50 13.16 21.36
N ASP A 159 -17.32 12.37 22.04
CA ASP A 159 -18.66 12.82 22.39
C ASP A 159 -18.50 14.12 23.16
N ALA A 160 -19.23 15.17 22.78
CA ALA A 160 -19.18 16.47 23.43
C ALA A 160 -19.63 16.34 24.90
N GLY A 161 -18.70 16.02 25.80
CA GLY A 161 -18.96 15.82 27.23
C GLY A 161 -18.38 14.52 27.83
N ALA A 162 -17.88 13.57 27.03
CA ALA A 162 -17.23 12.38 27.56
C ALA A 162 -15.77 12.68 27.95
N ALA A 163 -15.39 12.31 29.17
CA ALA A 163 -14.00 12.34 29.61
C ALA A 163 -13.14 11.49 28.67
N ASP A 164 -11.90 11.92 28.42
CA ASP A 164 -10.89 11.11 27.73
C ASP A 164 -10.74 9.81 28.52
N ASP A 165 -11.17 8.67 27.94
CA ASP A 165 -11.14 7.38 28.63
C ASP A 165 -9.71 6.89 28.91
N GLY A 166 -8.70 7.63 28.41
CA GLY A 166 -7.29 7.35 28.61
C GLY A 166 -6.84 6.04 27.98
N LEU A 167 -7.71 5.37 27.21
CA LEU A 167 -7.39 4.09 26.60
C LEU A 167 -6.38 4.32 25.48
N LYS A 168 -5.18 3.75 25.68
CA LYS A 168 -4.13 3.77 24.67
C LYS A 168 -4.64 3.04 23.43
N ARG A 169 -4.60 3.73 22.28
CA ARG A 169 -4.88 3.12 20.97
C ARG A 169 -4.03 1.86 20.79
N GLU A 170 -4.66 0.78 20.38
CA GLU A 170 -3.95 -0.45 20.03
C GLU A 170 -3.05 -0.20 18.84
N VAL A 171 -1.84 -0.79 18.88
CA VAL A 171 -0.82 -0.65 17.85
C VAL A 171 -0.35 -2.02 17.45
N GLN A 172 -0.45 -2.31 16.16
CA GLN A 172 0.14 -3.49 15.57
C GLN A 172 1.20 -3.07 14.55
N ARG A 173 2.23 -3.91 14.40
CA ARG A 173 3.34 -3.67 13.47
C ARG A 173 3.54 -4.90 12.61
N ALA A 174 3.45 -4.71 11.31
CA ALA A 174 3.71 -5.74 10.32
C ALA A 174 5.06 -5.45 9.64
N ARG A 175 5.95 -6.44 9.60
CA ARG A 175 7.15 -6.38 8.75
C ARG A 175 6.72 -6.72 7.33
N LEU A 176 7.14 -5.92 6.37
CA LEU A 176 6.85 -6.06 4.95
C LEU A 176 8.18 -6.34 4.23
N PRO A 177 8.63 -7.61 4.17
CA PRO A 177 9.85 -7.97 3.46
C PRO A 177 9.68 -7.80 1.96
N HIS A 178 10.76 -8.03 1.22
CA HIS A 178 10.66 -8.16 -0.22
C HIS A 178 9.63 -9.24 -0.58
N ASN A 179 8.78 -8.95 -1.56
CA ASN A 179 7.78 -9.87 -2.09
C ASN A 179 6.66 -10.22 -1.09
N SER A 180 6.20 -9.24 -0.30
CA SER A 180 5.07 -9.36 0.64
C SER A 180 3.90 -8.45 0.32
#